data_AF-A0A7X8FVQ4-F1
#
_entry.id   AF-A0A7X8FVQ4-F1
#
_cell.length_a   1.000
_cell.length_b   1.000
_cell.length_c   1.000
_cell.angle_alpha   90.00
_cell.angle_beta   90.00
_cell.angle_gamma   90.00
#
_symmetry.space_group_name_H-M   'P 1'
#
loop_
_entity.id
_entity.type
_entity.pdbx_description
1 polymer ?
#
loop_
_entity_poly.entity_id
_entity_poly.type
_entity_poly.pdbx_seq_one_letter_code
_entity_poly.pdbx_strand_id
1 'polypeptide(L)'
;MKKRGNFFLNIMTSGKPLFSRDEATMDTMVRYILLNSMIFLGCTLLVLFGYESMQRGAVYQAAFDFSMAGMTLVGFVILRTAAPFIISGFMTVVPYMMLCIFLAISGGPQGSGVLWAYSFPLLSIFLLGMKSGTVLSILLLGGISAALYVPGLSPVEFHPSFAFRTVGVYILVLVCTMVYEQTKITKDRWVARLTRTLEAERDEMATMKDNLKTGLFLMDKDFVIQPHYSRSMETVLSETNLSGKNFLDVLSNSVQGKEKETLRDYFTMVYNKSYDAQMLEDINPLYQFNYVSVTHAEEKFLRCSFVPIDRDDGNVYILGTVDDLTREVELRRQLDEEENRRQDQMRAMFEVIHVEPRVLNDFIVDTEYEFDRINELLKDK
;
A
#
# COMPACT_ATOMS: atom_id res chain seq x y z
N MET A 1 31.00 -16.40 4.99
CA MET A 1 30.65 -17.50 4.06
C MET A 1 29.84 -16.93 2.89
N LYS A 2 30.44 -16.80 1.70
CA LYS A 2 29.72 -16.42 0.47
C LYS A 2 28.69 -17.52 0.18
N LYS A 3 27.39 -17.20 0.23
CA LYS A 3 26.33 -18.07 -0.31
C LYS A 3 26.74 -18.42 -1.75
N ARG A 4 27.06 -19.68 -2.02
CA ARG A 4 27.08 -20.24 -3.37
C ARG A 4 25.67 -20.04 -3.91
N GLY A 5 25.42 -18.89 -4.55
CA GLY A 5 24.20 -18.71 -5.34
C GLY A 5 24.18 -19.84 -6.36
N ASN A 6 23.08 -20.60 -6.40
CA ASN A 6 22.93 -21.75 -7.28
C ASN A 6 23.47 -21.40 -8.68
N PHE A 7 24.52 -22.09 -9.11
CA PHE A 7 25.18 -21.85 -10.40
C PHE A 7 24.16 -21.86 -11.55
N PHE A 8 23.17 -22.75 -11.45
CA PHE A 8 22.01 -22.82 -12.33
C PHE A 8 21.19 -21.51 -12.36
N LEU A 9 20.90 -20.95 -11.18
CA LEU A 9 20.13 -19.71 -11.07
C LEU A 9 20.90 -18.53 -11.68
N ASN A 10 22.22 -18.46 -11.46
CA ASN A 10 23.08 -17.44 -12.06
C ASN A 10 23.09 -17.51 -13.60
N ILE A 11 23.11 -18.73 -14.16
CA ILE A 11 22.99 -18.92 -15.61
C ILE A 11 21.62 -18.45 -16.11
N MET A 12 20.53 -18.83 -15.41
CA MET A 12 19.17 -18.50 -15.83
C MET A 12 18.82 -17.02 -15.67
N THR A 13 19.44 -16.29 -14.74
CA THR A 13 19.23 -14.84 -14.56
C THR A 13 20.33 -13.99 -15.20
N SER A 14 21.25 -14.59 -15.95
CA SER A 14 22.43 -13.93 -16.52
C SER A 14 23.27 -13.13 -15.53
N GLY A 15 23.34 -13.61 -14.28
CA GLY A 15 24.13 -12.98 -13.20
C GLY A 15 23.61 -11.63 -12.73
N LYS A 16 22.42 -11.20 -13.15
CA LYS A 16 21.82 -9.95 -12.67
C LYS A 16 21.24 -10.14 -11.26
N PRO A 17 21.54 -9.24 -10.31
CA PRO A 17 21.03 -9.33 -8.94
C PRO A 17 19.55 -8.90 -8.93
N LEU A 18 18.65 -9.82 -9.26
CA LEU A 18 17.20 -9.59 -9.29
C LEU A 18 16.49 -10.00 -7.98
N PHE A 19 17.22 -10.12 -6.88
CA PHE A 19 16.66 -10.40 -5.56
C PHE A 19 16.20 -9.11 -4.86
N SER A 20 15.27 -8.39 -5.47
CA SER A 20 14.43 -7.42 -4.75
C SER A 20 13.02 -8.01 -4.64
N ARG A 21 12.36 -7.82 -3.50
CA ARG A 21 10.95 -8.19 -3.28
C ARG A 21 9.97 -7.26 -4.01
N ASP A 22 10.41 -6.66 -5.10
CA ASP A 22 9.64 -5.69 -5.87
C ASP A 22 9.04 -6.39 -7.09
N GLU A 23 7.73 -6.26 -7.28
CA GLU A 23 6.95 -7.01 -8.26
C GLU A 23 7.46 -6.76 -9.70
N ALA A 24 7.88 -5.53 -10.00
CA ALA A 24 8.50 -5.16 -11.27
C ALA A 24 9.84 -5.88 -11.55
N THR A 25 10.60 -6.17 -10.49
CA THR A 25 11.87 -6.89 -10.59
C THR A 25 11.65 -8.39 -10.79
N MET A 26 10.59 -8.96 -10.21
CA MET A 26 10.19 -10.36 -10.46
C MET A 26 9.76 -10.57 -11.91
N ASP A 27 8.96 -9.65 -12.46
CA ASP A 27 8.46 -9.75 -13.83
C ASP A 27 9.61 -9.66 -14.86
N THR A 28 10.61 -8.83 -14.56
CA THR A 28 11.86 -8.77 -15.31
C THR A 28 12.63 -10.08 -15.19
N MET A 29 12.77 -10.65 -13.99
CA MET A 29 13.47 -11.92 -13.76
C MET A 29 12.86 -13.07 -14.58
N VAL A 30 11.53 -13.18 -14.61
CA VAL A 30 10.81 -14.19 -15.40
C VAL A 30 11.15 -14.07 -16.89
N ARG A 31 11.21 -12.84 -17.43
CA ARG A 31 11.60 -12.62 -18.83
C ARG A 31 13.03 -13.05 -19.14
N TYR A 32 13.98 -12.79 -18.25
CA TYR A 32 15.37 -13.27 -18.41
C TYR A 32 15.46 -14.79 -18.36
N ILE A 33 14.76 -15.43 -17.41
CA ILE A 33 14.74 -16.89 -17.30
C ILE A 33 14.16 -17.53 -18.56
N LEU A 34 13.04 -17.01 -19.06
CA LEU A 34 12.40 -17.55 -20.25
C LEU A 34 13.24 -17.33 -21.51
N LEU A 35 13.85 -16.15 -21.67
CA LEU A 35 14.76 -15.90 -22.79
C LEU A 35 15.98 -16.85 -22.75
N ASN A 36 16.61 -17.01 -21.59
CA ASN A 36 17.76 -17.92 -21.45
C ASN A 36 17.37 -19.37 -21.69
N SER A 37 16.25 -19.82 -21.12
CA SER A 37 15.71 -21.17 -21.36
C SER A 37 15.50 -21.42 -22.85
N MET A 38 14.96 -20.42 -23.55
CA MET A 38 14.72 -20.49 -24.98
C MET A 38 16.01 -20.51 -25.79
N ILE A 39 17.03 -19.72 -25.42
CA ILE A 39 18.32 -19.74 -26.09
C ILE A 39 18.99 -21.12 -25.93
N PHE A 40 18.96 -21.71 -24.73
CA PHE A 40 19.52 -23.05 -24.52
C PHE A 40 18.78 -24.12 -25.33
N LEU A 41 17.46 -24.12 -25.27
CA LEU A 41 16.63 -25.10 -25.98
C LEU A 41 16.75 -24.91 -27.51
N GLY A 42 16.67 -23.67 -27.99
CA GLY A 42 16.80 -23.30 -29.39
C GLY A 42 18.17 -23.61 -29.97
N CYS A 43 19.26 -23.29 -29.25
CA CYS A 43 20.61 -23.63 -29.67
C CYS A 43 20.82 -25.15 -29.74
N THR A 44 20.27 -25.91 -28.79
CA THR A 44 20.36 -27.37 -28.81
C THR A 44 19.65 -27.96 -30.02
N LEU A 45 18.43 -27.50 -30.32
CA LEU A 45 17.67 -27.95 -31.49
C LEU A 45 18.35 -27.56 -32.81
N LEU A 46 18.86 -26.33 -32.92
CA LEU A 46 19.54 -25.86 -34.12
C LEU A 46 20.82 -26.65 -34.42
N VAL A 47 21.59 -27.02 -33.39
CA VAL A 47 22.77 -27.89 -33.57
C VAL A 47 22.36 -29.29 -34.04
N LEU A 48 21.27 -29.85 -33.51
CA LEU A 48 20.75 -31.15 -33.94
C LEU A 48 20.26 -31.12 -35.40
N PHE A 49 19.51 -30.08 -35.80
CA PHE A 49 19.06 -29.93 -37.20
C PHE A 49 20.21 -29.64 -38.16
N GLY A 50 21.19 -28.85 -37.74
CA GLY A 50 22.41 -28.63 -38.52
C GLY A 50 23.18 -29.93 -38.75
N TYR A 51 23.29 -30.77 -37.72
CA TYR A 51 23.92 -32.08 -37.83
C TYR A 51 23.14 -33.04 -38.75
N GLU A 52 21.82 -33.13 -38.60
CA GLU A 52 20.95 -33.93 -39.47
C GLU A 52 21.02 -33.48 -40.93
N SER A 53 21.00 -32.16 -41.16
CA SER A 53 21.11 -31.58 -42.50
C SER A 53 22.46 -31.88 -43.14
N MET A 54 23.55 -31.92 -42.35
CA MET A 54 24.87 -32.32 -42.82
C MET A 54 24.91 -33.79 -43.23
N GLN A 55 24.27 -34.69 -42.47
CA GLN A 55 24.15 -36.11 -42.83
C GLN A 55 23.37 -36.33 -44.14
N ARG A 56 22.39 -35.47 -44.43
CA ARG A 56 21.60 -35.50 -45.67
C ARG A 56 22.29 -34.84 -46.87
N GLY A 57 23.49 -34.29 -46.69
CA GLY A 57 24.22 -33.56 -47.73
C GLY A 57 23.66 -32.16 -48.05
N ALA A 58 22.71 -31.65 -47.25
CA ALA A 58 22.10 -30.33 -47.42
C ALA A 58 23.00 -29.24 -46.78
N VAL A 59 24.14 -28.97 -47.42
CA VAL A 59 25.19 -28.07 -46.88
C VAL A 59 24.66 -26.66 -46.59
N TYR A 60 23.81 -26.12 -47.46
CA TYR A 60 23.22 -24.79 -47.28
C TYR A 60 22.29 -24.70 -46.06
N GLN A 61 21.49 -25.74 -45.81
CA GLN A 61 20.60 -25.80 -44.65
C GLN A 61 21.40 -25.97 -43.35
N ALA A 62 22.41 -26.85 -43.36
CA ALA A 62 23.29 -27.04 -42.22
C ALA A 62 24.05 -25.75 -41.85
N ALA A 63 24.63 -25.06 -42.84
CA ALA A 63 25.35 -23.80 -42.62
C ALA A 63 24.43 -22.71 -42.04
N PHE A 64 23.19 -22.64 -42.53
CA PHE A 64 22.19 -21.72 -42.00
C PHE A 64 21.88 -22.04 -40.53
N ASP A 65 21.52 -23.28 -40.19
CA ASP A 65 21.18 -23.68 -38.82
C ASP A 65 22.33 -23.42 -37.82
N PHE A 66 23.59 -23.71 -38.20
CA PHE A 66 24.76 -23.42 -37.36
C PHE A 66 25.01 -21.92 -37.20
N SER A 67 24.80 -21.11 -38.25
CA SER A 67 24.94 -19.65 -38.16
C SER A 67 23.90 -19.05 -37.20
N MET A 68 22.67 -19.59 -37.21
CA MET A 68 21.58 -19.17 -36.33
C MET A 68 21.85 -19.57 -34.88
N ALA A 69 22.40 -20.78 -34.67
CA ALA A 69 22.84 -21.20 -33.34
C ALA A 69 23.91 -20.24 -32.79
N GLY A 70 24.92 -19.89 -33.61
CA GLY A 70 25.94 -18.91 -33.26
C GLY A 70 25.35 -17.54 -32.89
N MET A 71 24.38 -17.04 -33.66
CA MET A 71 23.73 -15.75 -33.38
C MET A 71 22.94 -15.77 -32.06
N THR A 72 22.26 -16.87 -31.73
CA THR A 72 21.56 -17.01 -30.44
C THR A 72 22.53 -17.06 -29.25
N LEU A 73 23.70 -17.68 -29.41
CA LEU A 73 24.76 -17.69 -28.40
C LEU A 73 25.37 -16.29 -28.19
N VAL A 74 25.54 -15.51 -29.27
CA VAL A 74 25.93 -14.09 -29.15
C VAL A 74 24.86 -13.31 -28.37
N GLY A 75 23.57 -13.57 -28.62
CA GLY A 75 22.46 -13.01 -27.86
C GLY A 75 22.56 -13.30 -26.35
N PHE A 76 22.94 -14.53 -25.97
CA PHE A 76 23.20 -14.93 -24.59
C PHE A 76 24.38 -14.17 -23.95
N VAL A 77 25.49 -14.01 -24.68
CA VAL A 77 26.65 -13.24 -24.22
C VAL A 77 26.27 -11.79 -23.97
N ILE A 78 25.53 -11.17 -24.89
CA ILE A 78 25.03 -9.79 -24.74
C ILE A 78 24.11 -9.68 -23.53
N LEU A 79 23.28 -10.69 -23.25
CA LEU A 79 22.37 -10.71 -22.09
C LEU A 79 23.13 -10.64 -20.73
N ARG A 80 24.39 -11.08 -20.71
CA ARG A 80 25.29 -10.98 -19.54
C ARG A 80 26.01 -9.65 -19.43
N THR A 81 25.94 -8.80 -20.45
CA THR A 81 26.51 -7.44 -20.41
C THR A 81 25.49 -6.43 -19.87
N ALA A 82 25.90 -5.16 -19.79
CA ALA A 82 25.03 -4.04 -19.40
C ALA A 82 23.99 -3.66 -20.47
N ALA A 83 23.90 -4.40 -21.58
CA ALA A 83 22.95 -4.12 -22.65
C ALA A 83 21.48 -4.24 -22.17
N PRO A 84 20.58 -3.40 -22.71
CA PRO A 84 19.16 -3.49 -22.43
C PRO A 84 18.58 -4.82 -22.96
N PHE A 85 17.68 -5.43 -22.19
CA PHE A 85 17.03 -6.70 -22.51
C PHE A 85 16.41 -6.74 -23.91
N ILE A 86 15.87 -5.61 -24.37
CA ILE A 86 15.22 -5.47 -25.67
C ILE A 86 16.15 -5.87 -26.81
N ILE A 87 17.44 -5.54 -26.75
CA ILE A 87 18.40 -5.85 -27.81
C ILE A 87 18.60 -7.37 -27.93
N SER A 88 18.87 -8.06 -26.81
CA SER A 88 19.01 -9.52 -26.80
C SER A 88 17.71 -10.23 -27.19
N GLY A 89 16.55 -9.67 -26.81
CA GLY A 89 15.24 -10.15 -27.25
C GLY A 89 15.10 -10.10 -28.76
N PHE A 90 15.36 -8.96 -29.40
CA PHE A 90 15.29 -8.83 -30.87
C PHE A 90 16.31 -9.71 -31.57
N MET A 91 17.54 -9.81 -31.04
CA MET A 91 18.58 -10.70 -31.58
C MET A 91 18.24 -12.18 -31.46
N THR A 92 17.26 -12.57 -30.64
CA THR A 92 16.81 -13.96 -30.55
C THR A 92 15.58 -14.19 -31.41
N VAL A 93 14.61 -13.25 -31.37
CA VAL A 93 13.33 -13.39 -32.08
C VAL A 93 13.47 -13.17 -33.60
N VAL A 94 14.25 -12.19 -34.05
CA VAL A 94 14.39 -11.91 -35.49
C VAL A 94 15.08 -13.06 -36.23
N PRO A 95 16.18 -13.65 -35.71
CA PRO A 95 16.74 -14.84 -36.32
C PRO A 95 15.73 -15.99 -36.31
N TYR A 96 15.05 -16.23 -35.20
CA TYR A 96 14.04 -17.28 -35.16
C TYR A 96 12.91 -17.07 -36.20
N MET A 97 12.54 -15.83 -36.49
CA MET A 97 11.62 -15.48 -37.58
C MET A 97 12.19 -15.88 -38.95
N MET A 98 13.45 -15.51 -39.23
CA MET A 98 14.12 -15.87 -40.48
C MET A 98 14.24 -17.38 -40.65
N LEU A 99 14.51 -18.11 -39.57
CA LEU A 99 14.52 -19.57 -39.55
C LEU A 99 13.15 -20.14 -39.91
N CYS A 100 12.07 -19.63 -39.32
CA CYS A 100 10.72 -20.09 -39.65
C CYS A 100 10.36 -19.84 -41.11
N ILE A 101 10.75 -18.69 -41.68
CA ILE A 101 10.55 -18.38 -43.11
C ILE A 101 11.38 -19.34 -43.97
N PHE A 102 12.64 -19.54 -43.64
CA PHE A 102 13.53 -20.44 -44.37
C PHE A 102 13.03 -21.89 -44.35
N LEU A 103 12.56 -22.38 -43.20
CA LEU A 103 11.96 -23.72 -43.08
C LEU A 103 10.63 -23.84 -43.83
N ALA A 104 9.82 -22.78 -43.87
CA ALA A 104 8.60 -22.75 -44.68
C ALA A 104 8.91 -22.80 -46.18
N ILE A 105 9.91 -22.04 -46.64
CA ILE A 105 10.33 -22.00 -48.04
C ILE A 105 11.00 -23.32 -48.46
N SER A 106 11.95 -23.83 -47.67
CA SER A 106 12.62 -25.10 -47.96
C SER A 106 11.71 -26.32 -47.83
N GLY A 107 10.53 -26.17 -47.21
CA GLY A 107 9.57 -27.23 -46.92
C GLY A 107 9.98 -28.12 -45.74
N GLY A 108 11.27 -28.21 -45.43
CA GLY A 108 11.80 -29.10 -44.41
C GLY A 108 11.56 -30.59 -44.72
N PRO A 109 11.97 -31.50 -43.81
CA PRO A 109 11.70 -32.92 -43.96
C PRO A 109 10.18 -33.18 -44.09
N GLN A 110 9.74 -33.72 -45.22
CA GLN A 110 8.32 -34.07 -45.45
C GLN A 110 7.33 -32.90 -45.35
N GLY A 111 7.74 -31.64 -45.55
CA GLY A 111 6.82 -30.50 -45.45
C GLY A 111 6.58 -30.00 -44.02
N SER A 112 7.29 -30.53 -43.01
CA SER A 112 7.06 -30.20 -41.60
C SER A 112 7.62 -28.85 -41.16
N GLY A 113 8.38 -28.14 -42.03
CA GLY A 113 9.05 -26.89 -41.69
C GLY A 113 8.11 -25.79 -41.19
N VAL A 114 6.86 -25.79 -41.69
CA VAL A 114 5.86 -24.77 -41.34
C VAL A 114 5.31 -24.93 -39.91
N LEU A 115 5.46 -26.11 -39.30
CA LEU A 115 4.96 -26.36 -37.93
C LEU A 115 5.70 -25.52 -36.88
N TRP A 116 6.97 -25.20 -37.12
CA TRP A 116 7.78 -24.38 -36.22
C TRP A 116 7.28 -22.95 -36.11
N ALA A 117 6.51 -22.47 -37.10
CA ALA A 117 5.91 -21.16 -37.04
C ALA A 117 4.93 -21.00 -35.88
N TYR A 118 4.26 -22.07 -35.44
CA TYR A 118 3.22 -21.97 -34.40
C TYR A 118 3.76 -21.52 -33.04
N SER A 119 5.02 -21.78 -32.72
CA SER A 119 5.63 -21.27 -31.49
C SER A 119 6.00 -19.78 -31.57
N PHE A 120 6.04 -19.18 -32.76
CA PHE A 120 6.53 -17.81 -32.95
C PHE A 120 5.68 -16.72 -32.28
N PRO A 121 4.33 -16.71 -32.41
CA PRO A 121 3.50 -15.71 -31.73
C PRO A 121 3.74 -15.65 -30.22
N LEU A 122 3.81 -16.82 -29.59
CA LEU A 122 4.08 -16.95 -28.15
C LEU A 122 5.42 -16.31 -27.78
N LEU A 123 6.47 -16.65 -28.51
CA LEU A 123 7.83 -16.20 -28.20
C LEU A 123 8.03 -14.70 -28.45
N SER A 124 7.52 -14.20 -29.57
CA SER A 124 7.68 -12.79 -29.93
C SER A 124 6.90 -11.88 -28.99
N ILE A 125 5.64 -12.22 -28.65
CA ILE A 125 4.79 -11.42 -27.77
C ILE A 125 5.32 -11.47 -26.33
N PHE A 126 5.70 -12.64 -25.83
CA PHE A 126 6.17 -12.78 -24.45
C PHE A 126 7.53 -12.09 -24.22
N LEU A 127 8.45 -12.16 -25.19
CA LEU A 127 9.79 -11.61 -25.05
C LEU A 127 9.86 -10.11 -25.40
N LEU A 128 9.24 -9.69 -26.50
CA LEU A 128 9.32 -8.30 -26.98
C LEU A 128 8.15 -7.43 -26.53
N GLY A 129 7.13 -8.04 -25.91
CA GLY A 129 5.90 -7.39 -25.53
C GLY A 129 4.88 -7.31 -26.68
N MET A 130 3.67 -6.91 -26.32
CA MET A 130 2.49 -6.97 -27.19
C MET A 130 2.61 -6.18 -28.49
N LYS A 131 3.22 -4.98 -28.48
CA LYS A 131 3.32 -4.14 -29.70
C LYS A 131 4.28 -4.75 -30.72
N SER A 132 5.55 -4.89 -30.35
CA SER A 132 6.60 -5.37 -31.26
C SER A 132 6.42 -6.84 -31.63
N GLY A 133 6.00 -7.70 -30.68
CA GLY A 133 5.77 -9.12 -30.95
C GLY A 133 4.62 -9.38 -31.94
N THR A 134 3.52 -8.61 -31.82
CA THR A 134 2.39 -8.69 -32.76
C THR A 134 2.82 -8.31 -34.17
N VAL A 135 3.56 -7.21 -34.34
CA VAL A 135 4.03 -6.76 -35.65
C VAL A 135 4.90 -7.82 -36.32
N LEU A 136 5.85 -8.39 -35.59
CA LEU A 136 6.71 -9.46 -36.12
C LEU A 136 5.92 -10.74 -36.43
N SER A 137 4.90 -11.07 -35.64
CA SER A 137 4.04 -12.25 -35.90
C SER A 137 3.19 -12.08 -37.15
N ILE A 138 2.65 -10.88 -37.38
CA ILE A 138 1.92 -10.55 -38.61
C ILE A 138 2.87 -10.60 -39.82
N LEU A 139 4.10 -10.11 -39.67
CA LEU A 139 5.12 -10.20 -40.72
C LEU A 139 5.45 -11.65 -41.07
N LEU A 140 5.65 -12.50 -40.05
CA LEU A 140 5.90 -13.92 -40.26
C LEU A 140 4.71 -14.64 -40.93
N LEU A 141 3.47 -14.31 -40.54
CA LEU A 141 2.26 -14.83 -41.18
C LEU A 141 2.24 -14.52 -42.68
N GLY A 142 2.63 -13.30 -43.06
CA GLY A 142 2.81 -12.91 -44.47
C GLY A 142 3.86 -13.76 -45.18
N GLY A 143 5.02 -13.97 -44.55
CA GLY A 143 6.10 -14.81 -45.09
C GLY A 143 5.68 -16.28 -45.29
N ILE A 144 4.97 -16.86 -44.34
CA ILE A 144 4.46 -18.23 -44.42
C ILE A 144 3.37 -18.34 -45.49
N SER A 145 2.46 -17.37 -45.55
CA SER A 145 1.41 -17.35 -46.57
C SER A 145 2.01 -17.25 -47.97
N ALA A 146 3.06 -16.44 -48.15
CA ALA A 146 3.79 -16.36 -49.41
C ALA A 146 4.46 -17.71 -49.77
N ALA A 147 5.10 -18.38 -48.81
CA ALA A 147 5.72 -19.69 -49.03
C ALA A 147 4.70 -20.79 -49.39
N LEU A 148 3.47 -20.71 -48.87
CA LEU A 148 2.43 -21.72 -49.06
C LEU A 148 1.61 -21.53 -50.35
N TYR A 149 1.28 -20.28 -50.72
CA TYR A 149 0.34 -19.99 -51.81
C TYR A 149 1.01 -19.56 -53.11
N VAL A 150 2.26 -19.10 -53.08
CA VAL A 150 2.94 -18.65 -54.30
C VAL A 150 3.66 -19.84 -54.94
N PRO A 151 3.24 -20.27 -56.14
CA PRO A 151 3.88 -21.38 -56.84
C PRO A 151 5.33 -21.01 -57.22
N GLY A 152 6.26 -21.95 -57.05
CA GLY A 152 7.67 -21.79 -57.38
C GLY A 152 8.55 -21.18 -56.28
N LEU A 153 7.97 -20.73 -55.15
CA LEU A 153 8.75 -20.26 -53.99
C LEU A 153 9.28 -21.42 -53.13
N SER A 154 8.48 -22.47 -52.93
CA SER A 154 8.90 -23.68 -52.23
C SER A 154 9.15 -24.83 -53.22
N PRO A 155 10.16 -25.69 -53.00
CA PRO A 155 10.35 -26.90 -53.80
C PRO A 155 9.28 -27.97 -53.51
N VAL A 156 8.46 -27.80 -52.46
CA VAL A 156 7.35 -28.68 -52.11
C VAL A 156 6.03 -28.01 -52.49
N GLU A 157 5.21 -28.69 -53.30
CA GLU A 157 3.84 -28.23 -53.57
C GLU A 157 2.93 -28.62 -52.41
N PHE A 158 2.44 -27.61 -51.69
CA PHE A 158 1.51 -27.82 -50.58
C PHE A 158 0.08 -27.98 -51.08
N HIS A 159 -0.60 -29.02 -50.61
CA HIS A 159 -2.02 -29.19 -50.91
C HIS A 159 -2.84 -28.01 -50.34
N PRO A 160 -3.81 -27.43 -51.08
CA PRO A 160 -4.55 -26.24 -50.63
C PRO A 160 -5.22 -26.38 -49.26
N SER A 161 -5.71 -27.59 -48.93
CA SER A 161 -6.29 -27.89 -47.62
C SER A 161 -5.27 -27.83 -46.47
N PHE A 162 -4.01 -28.18 -46.73
CA PHE A 162 -2.93 -28.09 -45.75
C PHE A 162 -2.51 -26.63 -45.54
N ALA A 163 -2.34 -25.87 -46.62
CA ALA A 163 -2.02 -24.44 -46.56
C ALA A 163 -3.07 -23.65 -45.77
N PHE A 164 -4.36 -23.88 -46.05
CA PHE A 164 -5.45 -23.24 -45.33
C PHE A 164 -5.45 -23.56 -43.83
N ARG A 165 -5.29 -24.83 -43.46
CA ARG A 165 -5.21 -25.25 -42.05
C ARG A 165 -4.01 -24.61 -41.36
N THR A 166 -2.88 -24.53 -42.03
CA THR A 166 -1.65 -23.97 -41.45
C THR A 166 -1.79 -22.49 -41.13
N VAL A 167 -2.34 -21.71 -42.06
CA VAL A 167 -2.65 -20.30 -41.82
C VAL A 167 -3.72 -20.16 -40.72
N GLY A 168 -4.77 -20.97 -40.75
CA GLY A 168 -5.85 -20.94 -39.75
C GLY A 168 -5.37 -21.23 -38.33
N VAL A 169 -4.54 -22.26 -38.14
CA VAL A 169 -3.97 -22.61 -36.83
C VAL A 169 -3.00 -21.54 -36.36
N TYR A 170 -2.20 -20.95 -37.25
CA TYR A 170 -1.30 -19.86 -36.87
C TYR A 170 -2.08 -18.63 -36.37
N ILE A 171 -3.13 -18.24 -37.09
CA ILE A 171 -4.00 -17.12 -36.67
C ILE A 171 -4.66 -17.43 -35.33
N LEU A 172 -5.15 -18.65 -35.13
CA LEU A 172 -5.74 -19.07 -33.87
C LEU A 172 -4.74 -18.93 -32.71
N VAL A 173 -3.51 -19.44 -32.87
CA VAL A 173 -2.45 -19.34 -31.85
C VAL A 173 -2.09 -17.88 -31.58
N LEU A 174 -1.99 -17.04 -32.62
CA LEU A 174 -1.72 -15.62 -32.48
C LEU A 174 -2.82 -14.91 -31.66
N VAL A 175 -4.09 -15.14 -32.00
CA VAL A 175 -5.23 -14.55 -31.29
C VAL A 175 -5.29 -15.02 -29.84
N CYS A 176 -5.15 -16.33 -29.59
CA CYS A 176 -5.12 -16.88 -28.24
C CYS A 176 -3.98 -16.28 -27.41
N THR A 177 -2.79 -16.12 -28.00
CA THR A 177 -1.63 -15.50 -27.35
C THR A 177 -1.91 -14.03 -27.01
N MET A 178 -2.51 -13.28 -27.94
CA MET A 178 -2.90 -11.89 -27.70
C MET A 178 -3.92 -11.77 -26.56
N VAL A 179 -4.97 -12.60 -26.56
CA VAL A 179 -6.01 -12.59 -25.52
C VAL A 179 -5.41 -12.93 -24.15
N TYR A 180 -4.54 -13.94 -24.09
CA TYR A 180 -3.83 -14.30 -22.87
C TYR A 180 -3.00 -13.13 -22.32
N GLU A 181 -2.14 -12.52 -23.16
CA GLU A 181 -1.27 -11.43 -22.74
C GLU A 181 -2.07 -10.18 -22.33
N GLN A 182 -3.15 -9.85 -23.06
CA GLN A 182 -4.07 -8.77 -22.69
C GLN A 182 -4.72 -9.00 -21.32
N THR A 183 -5.15 -10.23 -21.06
CA THR A 183 -5.75 -10.61 -19.78
C THR A 183 -4.74 -10.46 -18.65
N LYS A 184 -3.49 -10.90 -18.87
CA LYS A 184 -2.39 -10.71 -17.92
C LYS A 184 -2.18 -9.23 -17.60
N ILE A 185 -1.97 -8.40 -18.63
CA ILE A 185 -1.74 -6.95 -18.46
C ILE A 185 -2.91 -6.27 -17.73
N THR A 186 -4.14 -6.69 -17.99
CA THR A 186 -5.33 -6.12 -17.35
C THR A 186 -5.40 -6.49 -15.86
N LYS A 187 -5.09 -7.74 -15.52
CA LYS A 187 -5.02 -8.20 -14.12
C LYS A 187 -3.96 -7.42 -13.34
N ASP A 188 -2.76 -7.27 -13.91
CA ASP A 188 -1.66 -6.57 -13.24
C ASP A 188 -2.03 -5.10 -12.97
N ARG A 189 -2.68 -4.44 -13.93
CA ARG A 189 -3.19 -3.06 -13.75
C ARG A 189 -4.30 -2.98 -12.71
N TRP A 190 -5.15 -3.99 -12.63
CA TRP A 190 -6.25 -4.02 -11.66
C TRP A 190 -5.72 -4.19 -10.24
N VAL A 191 -4.77 -5.10 -10.03
CA VAL A 191 -4.06 -5.27 -8.74
C VAL A 191 -3.38 -3.96 -8.34
N ALA A 192 -2.61 -3.35 -9.24
CA ALA A 192 -1.91 -2.09 -8.95
C ALA A 192 -2.86 -0.94 -8.59
N ARG A 193 -4.06 -0.89 -9.19
CA ARG A 193 -5.09 0.10 -8.83
C ARG A 193 -5.66 -0.17 -7.44
N LEU A 194 -6.01 -1.42 -7.15
CA LEU A 194 -6.58 -1.81 -5.87
C LEU A 194 -5.61 -1.51 -4.72
N THR A 195 -4.33 -1.82 -4.89
CA THR A 195 -3.28 -1.50 -3.90
C THR A 195 -3.20 0.00 -3.63
N ARG A 196 -3.21 0.83 -4.69
CA ARG A 196 -3.17 2.31 -4.54
C ARG A 196 -4.41 2.87 -3.85
N THR A 197 -5.59 2.34 -4.14
CA THR A 197 -6.83 2.76 -3.49
C THR A 197 -6.80 2.42 -2.00
N LEU A 198 -6.36 1.21 -1.65
CA LEU A 198 -6.19 0.80 -0.25
C LEU A 198 -5.17 1.66 0.50
N GLU A 199 -4.03 1.99 -0.14
CA GLU A 199 -3.04 2.88 0.46
C GLU A 199 -3.62 4.28 0.72
N ALA A 200 -4.34 4.84 -0.25
CA ALA A 200 -4.97 6.16 -0.10
C ALA A 200 -6.03 6.18 1.01
N GLU A 201 -6.91 5.16 1.09
CA GLU A 201 -7.88 5.05 2.18
C GLU A 201 -7.21 4.95 3.55
N ARG A 202 -6.09 4.21 3.65
CA ARG A 202 -5.33 4.11 4.90
C ARG A 202 -4.67 5.43 5.28
N ASP A 203 -4.12 6.16 4.32
CA ASP A 203 -3.51 7.47 4.55
C ASP A 203 -4.56 8.50 4.99
N GLU A 204 -5.76 8.46 4.41
CA GLU A 204 -6.88 9.31 4.82
C GLU A 204 -7.33 8.99 6.26
N MET A 205 -7.49 7.70 6.60
CA MET A 205 -7.78 7.28 7.97
C MET A 205 -6.67 7.70 8.95
N ALA A 206 -5.40 7.59 8.56
CA ALA A 206 -4.27 8.01 9.38
C ALA A 206 -4.28 9.52 9.62
N THR A 207 -4.57 10.31 8.57
CA THR A 207 -4.67 11.77 8.64
C THR A 207 -5.84 12.21 9.52
N MET A 208 -7.00 11.55 9.41
CA MET A 208 -8.15 11.82 10.28
C MET A 208 -7.80 11.54 11.75
N LYS A 209 -7.14 10.41 12.02
CA LYS A 209 -6.68 10.03 13.37
C LYS A 209 -5.67 11.03 13.95
N ASP A 210 -4.73 11.52 13.14
CA ASP A 210 -3.66 12.41 13.61
C ASP A 210 -4.11 13.86 13.84
N ASN A 211 -5.20 14.31 13.19
CA ASN A 211 -5.75 15.66 13.41
C ASN A 211 -6.62 15.78 14.67
N LEU A 212 -7.03 14.65 15.27
CA LEU A 212 -7.71 14.68 16.56
C LEU A 212 -6.70 15.04 17.64
N LYS A 213 -6.95 16.14 18.38
CA LYS A 213 -6.12 16.52 19.55
C LYS A 213 -6.22 15.53 20.72
N THR A 214 -7.09 14.54 20.58
CA THR A 214 -7.36 13.47 21.53
C THR A 214 -6.45 12.27 21.24
N GLY A 215 -5.88 11.68 22.29
CA GLY A 215 -5.15 10.42 22.21
C GLY A 215 -6.12 9.27 21.93
N LEU A 216 -5.91 8.51 20.86
CA LEU A 216 -6.73 7.36 20.51
C LEU A 216 -5.85 6.12 20.44
N PHE A 217 -6.23 5.05 21.12
CA PHE A 217 -5.47 3.81 21.13
C PHE A 217 -6.37 2.59 21.26
N LEU A 218 -5.86 1.45 20.80
CA LEU A 218 -6.50 0.16 21.00
C LEU A 218 -5.66 -0.65 21.98
N MET A 219 -6.31 -1.39 22.87
CA MET A 219 -5.65 -2.37 23.74
C MET A 219 -6.35 -3.73 23.66
N ASP A 220 -5.56 -4.79 23.85
CA ASP A 220 -6.04 -6.17 23.87
C ASP A 220 -6.50 -6.59 25.28
N LYS A 221 -6.88 -7.87 25.41
CA LYS A 221 -7.31 -8.49 26.68
C LYS A 221 -6.26 -8.42 27.80
N ASP A 222 -4.98 -8.30 27.45
CA ASP A 222 -3.86 -8.24 28.39
C ASP A 222 -3.50 -6.78 28.70
N PHE A 223 -4.32 -5.82 28.25
CA PHE A 223 -4.16 -4.37 28.37
C PHE A 223 -2.91 -3.83 27.67
N VAL A 224 -2.44 -4.53 26.63
CA VAL A 224 -1.28 -4.13 25.84
C VAL A 224 -1.72 -3.20 24.71
N ILE A 225 -1.10 -2.03 24.65
CA ILE A 225 -1.37 -1.00 23.64
C ILE A 225 -0.90 -1.50 22.27
N GLN A 226 -1.81 -1.50 21.30
CA GLN A 226 -1.54 -1.93 19.93
C GLN A 226 -0.73 -0.89 19.15
N PRO A 227 0.00 -1.27 18.08
CA PRO A 227 0.91 -0.38 17.36
C PRO A 227 0.27 0.84 16.67
N HIS A 228 -1.06 0.84 16.51
CA HIS A 228 -1.78 1.81 15.67
C HIS A 228 -2.46 2.96 16.45
N TYR A 229 -1.83 3.50 17.50
CA TYR A 229 -2.36 4.67 18.27
C TYR A 229 -2.18 6.02 17.53
N SER A 230 -2.93 7.07 17.93
CA SER A 230 -2.84 8.43 17.34
C SER A 230 -1.56 9.15 17.76
N ARG A 231 -0.97 9.99 16.90
CA ARG A 231 0.22 10.77 17.28
C ARG A 231 -0.01 11.67 18.50
N SER A 232 -1.23 12.20 18.65
CA SER A 232 -1.64 13.00 19.80
C SER A 232 -1.48 12.25 21.12
N MET A 233 -1.54 10.92 21.13
CA MET A 233 -1.34 10.10 22.33
C MET A 233 0.02 10.36 23.00
N GLU A 234 1.10 10.47 22.22
CA GLU A 234 2.45 10.73 22.76
C GLU A 234 2.55 12.13 23.36
N THR A 235 1.84 13.10 22.77
CA THR A 235 1.80 14.48 23.25
C THR A 235 0.95 14.62 24.51
N VAL A 236 -0.21 13.94 24.56
CA VAL A 236 -1.12 13.96 25.70
C VAL A 236 -0.48 13.28 26.91
N LEU A 237 0.10 12.09 26.74
CA LEU A 237 0.74 11.35 27.83
C LEU A 237 2.19 11.78 28.14
N SER A 238 2.77 12.68 27.34
CA SER A 238 4.19 13.06 27.41
C SER A 238 5.09 11.81 27.48
N GLU A 239 4.84 10.83 26.61
CA GLU A 239 5.58 9.56 26.53
C GLU A 239 5.78 9.14 25.08
N THR A 240 6.89 8.47 24.80
CA THR A 240 7.19 7.95 23.46
C THR A 240 7.15 6.43 23.42
N ASN A 241 6.87 5.89 22.24
CA ASN A 241 6.89 4.46 21.95
C ASN A 241 5.98 3.65 22.90
N LEU A 242 4.68 3.98 22.86
CA LEU A 242 3.65 3.33 23.68
C LEU A 242 3.26 1.93 23.18
N SER A 243 3.63 1.58 21.94
CA SER A 243 3.30 0.28 21.34
C SER A 243 3.91 -0.87 22.14
N GLY A 244 3.10 -1.87 22.48
CA GLY A 244 3.53 -3.07 23.18
C GLY A 244 3.75 -2.88 24.68
N LYS A 245 3.54 -1.68 25.22
CA LYS A 245 3.51 -1.45 26.68
C LYS A 245 2.13 -1.78 27.24
N ASN A 246 2.09 -2.20 28.50
CA ASN A 246 0.83 -2.32 29.22
C ASN A 246 0.34 -0.93 29.64
N PHE A 247 -0.94 -0.63 29.41
CA PHE A 247 -1.51 0.67 29.75
C PHE A 247 -1.46 0.96 31.27
N LEU A 248 -1.59 -0.06 32.12
CA LEU A 248 -1.50 0.08 33.58
C LEU A 248 -0.07 0.42 34.07
N ASP A 249 0.95 0.14 33.26
CA ASP A 249 2.34 0.49 33.57
C ASP A 249 2.62 1.95 33.22
N VAL A 250 2.01 2.46 32.14
CA VAL A 250 2.05 3.88 31.77
C VAL A 250 1.39 4.76 32.85
N LEU A 251 0.36 4.24 33.52
CA LEU A 251 -0.30 4.93 34.64
C LEU A 251 0.38 4.73 36.01
N SER A 252 1.54 4.06 36.07
CA SER A 252 2.15 3.62 37.34
C SER A 252 2.51 4.73 38.33
N ASN A 253 2.87 5.92 37.84
CA ASN A 253 3.15 7.08 38.68
C ASN A 253 1.88 7.74 39.23
N SER A 254 0.74 7.55 38.56
CA SER A 254 -0.54 8.21 38.88
C SER A 254 -1.49 7.31 39.67
N VAL A 255 -1.39 5.99 39.46
CA VAL A 255 -2.30 5.00 40.01
C VAL A 255 -1.49 3.90 40.67
N GLN A 256 -1.67 3.71 41.98
CA GLN A 256 -0.87 2.77 42.77
C GLN A 256 -1.71 1.82 43.63
N GLY A 257 -1.16 0.63 43.90
CA GLY A 257 -1.75 -0.35 44.80
C GLY A 257 -3.18 -0.76 44.43
N LYS A 258 -4.12 -0.45 45.32
CA LYS A 258 -5.54 -0.86 45.24
C LYS A 258 -6.26 -0.30 44.01
N GLU A 259 -5.87 0.88 43.54
CA GLU A 259 -6.52 1.51 42.37
C GLU A 259 -6.19 0.76 41.07
N LYS A 260 -4.98 0.17 40.95
CA LYS A 260 -4.62 -0.66 39.80
C LYS A 260 -5.48 -1.92 39.71
N GLU A 261 -5.84 -2.52 40.84
CA GLU A 261 -6.75 -3.67 40.88
C GLU A 261 -8.16 -3.26 40.40
N THR A 262 -8.68 -2.14 40.89
CA THR A 262 -9.97 -1.58 40.43
C THR A 262 -9.98 -1.32 38.92
N LEU A 263 -8.89 -0.78 38.36
CA LEU A 263 -8.79 -0.56 36.91
C LEU A 263 -8.75 -1.86 36.12
N ARG A 264 -8.06 -2.89 36.64
CA ARG A 264 -8.02 -4.20 35.98
C ARG A 264 -9.41 -4.83 35.93
N ASP A 265 -10.17 -4.73 37.02
CA ASP A 265 -11.54 -5.24 37.08
C ASP A 265 -12.46 -4.46 36.13
N TYR A 266 -12.33 -3.13 36.11
CA TYR A 266 -13.07 -2.26 35.19
C TYR A 266 -12.78 -2.60 33.71
N PHE A 267 -11.52 -2.69 33.29
CA PHE A 267 -11.18 -3.05 31.91
C PHE A 267 -11.66 -4.46 31.54
N THR A 268 -11.64 -5.40 32.49
CA THR A 268 -12.21 -6.74 32.29
C THR A 268 -13.72 -6.68 32.05
N MET A 269 -14.44 -5.82 32.77
CA MET A 269 -15.87 -5.59 32.55
C MET A 269 -16.16 -4.95 31.18
N VAL A 270 -15.33 -3.99 30.75
CA VAL A 270 -15.44 -3.36 29.42
C VAL A 270 -15.20 -4.40 28.33
N TYR A 271 -14.15 -5.22 28.46
CA TYR A 271 -13.83 -6.29 27.51
C TYR A 271 -14.97 -7.29 27.37
N ASN A 272 -15.52 -7.74 28.50
CA ASN A 272 -16.60 -8.73 28.54
C ASN A 272 -17.98 -8.15 28.20
N LYS A 273 -18.09 -6.84 27.91
CA LYS A 273 -19.37 -6.14 27.69
C LYS A 273 -20.39 -6.43 28.78
N SER A 274 -19.93 -6.46 30.04
CA SER A 274 -20.75 -6.91 31.17
C SER A 274 -21.92 -5.97 31.51
N TYR A 275 -21.85 -4.72 31.07
CA TYR A 275 -22.86 -3.67 31.30
C TYR A 275 -23.02 -2.78 30.07
N ASP A 276 -24.10 -2.00 30.04
CA ASP A 276 -24.35 -1.01 29.00
C ASP A 276 -23.31 0.13 29.02
N ALA A 277 -23.07 0.74 27.87
CA ALA A 277 -22.01 1.74 27.68
C ALA A 277 -22.11 2.93 28.66
N GLN A 278 -23.32 3.42 28.95
CA GLN A 278 -23.53 4.50 29.92
C GLN A 278 -23.12 4.09 31.34
N MET A 279 -23.48 2.88 31.79
CA MET A 279 -23.09 2.43 33.13
C MET A 279 -21.58 2.26 33.24
N LEU A 280 -20.91 1.78 32.18
CA LEU A 280 -19.45 1.68 32.15
C LEU A 280 -18.80 3.07 32.22
N GLU A 281 -19.38 4.08 31.57
CA GLU A 281 -18.89 5.45 31.65
C GLU A 281 -19.07 6.07 33.05
N ASP A 282 -20.21 5.82 33.71
CA ASP A 282 -20.51 6.34 35.06
C ASP A 282 -19.58 5.78 36.14
N ILE A 283 -19.16 4.52 36.00
CA ILE A 283 -18.27 3.84 36.96
C ILE A 283 -16.79 3.98 36.61
N ASN A 284 -16.46 4.67 35.51
CA ASN A 284 -15.10 4.75 34.98
C ASN A 284 -14.17 5.49 35.96
N PRO A 285 -13.19 4.80 36.58
CA PRO A 285 -12.29 5.43 37.55
C PRO A 285 -11.34 6.46 36.91
N LEU A 286 -11.17 6.43 35.58
CA LEU A 286 -10.33 7.34 34.81
C LEU A 286 -11.14 8.39 34.04
N TYR A 287 -12.40 8.62 34.41
CA TYR A 287 -13.22 9.64 33.79
C TYR A 287 -12.59 11.04 33.94
N GLN A 288 -12.01 11.35 35.09
CA GLN A 288 -11.16 12.52 35.27
C GLN A 288 -10.15 12.24 36.38
N PHE A 289 -8.86 12.33 36.06
CA PHE A 289 -7.81 12.06 37.04
C PHE A 289 -6.57 12.91 36.79
N ASN A 290 -5.74 13.00 37.81
CA ASN A 290 -4.44 13.66 37.74
C ASN A 290 -3.39 12.66 37.27
N TYR A 291 -2.77 12.94 36.13
CA TYR A 291 -1.78 12.11 35.49
C TYR A 291 -0.39 12.72 35.64
N VAL A 292 0.55 11.89 36.06
CA VAL A 292 1.97 12.20 36.15
C VAL A 292 2.72 11.31 35.17
N SER A 293 3.36 11.91 34.18
CA SER A 293 4.17 11.18 33.19
C SER A 293 5.32 10.40 33.86
N VAL A 294 5.58 9.17 33.39
CA VAL A 294 6.68 8.34 33.92
C VAL A 294 8.05 8.92 33.57
N THR A 295 8.16 9.51 32.38
CA THR A 295 9.46 9.93 31.83
C THR A 295 9.78 11.38 32.16
N HIS A 296 8.79 12.27 32.06
CA HIS A 296 9.00 13.72 32.18
C HIS A 296 8.53 14.30 33.52
N ALA A 297 7.84 13.51 34.36
CA ALA A 297 7.25 13.97 35.62
C ALA A 297 6.35 15.22 35.47
N GLU A 298 5.80 15.44 34.27
CA GLU A 298 4.80 16.46 34.01
C GLU A 298 3.46 16.01 34.57
N GLU A 299 2.81 16.94 35.28
CA GLU A 299 1.48 16.78 35.85
C GLU A 299 0.45 17.34 34.88
N LYS A 300 -0.56 16.53 34.54
CA LYS A 300 -1.63 16.87 33.59
C LYS A 300 -2.97 16.36 34.10
N PHE A 301 -4.04 17.06 33.77
CA PHE A 301 -5.40 16.59 34.03
C PHE A 301 -5.93 15.88 32.79
N LEU A 302 -6.16 14.58 32.90
CA LEU A 302 -6.62 13.76 31.78
C LEU A 302 -8.02 13.22 32.03
N ARG A 303 -8.77 13.06 30.94
CA ARG A 303 -10.03 12.29 30.89
C ARG A 303 -9.86 11.13 29.93
N CYS A 304 -10.17 9.93 30.41
CA CYS A 304 -10.17 8.73 29.57
C CYS A 304 -11.59 8.19 29.39
N SER A 305 -11.92 7.73 28.19
CA SER A 305 -13.12 6.93 27.91
C SER A 305 -12.76 5.63 27.20
N PHE A 306 -13.52 4.57 27.46
CA PHE A 306 -13.20 3.23 26.98
C PHE A 306 -14.43 2.56 26.39
N VAL A 307 -14.32 2.08 25.15
CA VAL A 307 -15.42 1.44 24.43
C VAL A 307 -14.94 0.13 23.83
N PRO A 308 -15.69 -0.99 23.99
CA PRO A 308 -15.33 -2.26 23.36
C PRO A 308 -15.64 -2.23 21.86
N ILE A 309 -14.74 -2.77 21.04
CA ILE A 309 -14.88 -2.88 19.59
C ILE A 309 -14.67 -4.33 19.16
N ASP A 310 -15.60 -4.85 18.38
CA ASP A 310 -15.47 -6.13 17.70
C ASP A 310 -14.71 -5.93 16.39
N ARG A 311 -13.68 -6.74 16.18
CA ARG A 311 -12.95 -6.77 14.92
C ARG A 311 -13.41 -7.98 14.10
N ASP A 312 -13.33 -7.89 12.77
CA ASP A 312 -13.79 -8.94 11.83
C ASP A 312 -13.13 -10.32 12.05
N ASP A 313 -12.00 -10.36 12.77
CA ASP A 313 -11.30 -11.58 13.17
C ASP A 313 -11.93 -12.30 14.38
N GLY A 314 -13.01 -11.75 14.93
CA GLY A 314 -13.71 -12.27 16.11
C GLY A 314 -13.06 -11.89 17.45
N ASN A 315 -11.98 -11.09 17.42
CA ASN A 315 -11.34 -10.58 18.63
C ASN A 315 -12.02 -9.29 19.09
N VAL A 316 -12.24 -9.19 20.41
CA VAL A 316 -12.67 -7.94 21.05
C VAL A 316 -11.44 -7.13 21.42
N TYR A 317 -11.47 -5.83 21.15
CA TYR A 317 -10.47 -4.86 21.59
C TYR A 317 -11.16 -3.75 22.38
N ILE A 318 -10.40 -3.03 23.21
CA ILE A 318 -10.89 -1.83 23.88
C ILE A 318 -10.29 -0.61 23.20
N LEU A 319 -11.15 0.26 22.69
CA LEU A 319 -10.78 1.59 22.20
C LEU A 319 -10.74 2.56 23.38
N GLY A 320 -9.54 3.03 23.70
CA GLY A 320 -9.31 4.08 24.67
C GLY A 320 -9.16 5.45 23.99
N THR A 321 -9.81 6.44 24.57
CA THR A 321 -9.75 7.85 24.16
C THR A 321 -9.21 8.65 25.34
N VAL A 322 -8.22 9.53 25.13
CA VAL A 322 -7.55 10.31 26.18
C VAL A 322 -7.55 11.79 25.80
N ASP A 323 -8.28 12.59 26.56
CA ASP A 323 -8.35 14.04 26.41
C ASP A 323 -7.47 14.74 27.46
N ASP A 324 -6.70 15.74 27.03
CA ASP A 324 -5.97 16.64 27.93
C ASP A 324 -6.86 17.84 28.32
N LEU A 325 -7.28 17.85 29.57
CA LEU A 325 -8.12 18.89 30.18
C LEU A 325 -7.31 19.88 31.02
N THR A 326 -5.98 19.80 31.02
CA THR A 326 -5.10 20.63 31.88
C THR A 326 -5.39 22.12 31.70
N ARG A 327 -5.56 22.57 30.45
CA ARG A 327 -5.88 23.97 30.16
C ARG A 327 -7.26 24.38 30.65
N GLU A 328 -8.26 23.51 30.54
CA GLU A 328 -9.63 23.82 30.98
C GLU A 328 -9.71 23.90 32.50
N VAL A 329 -9.03 22.98 33.19
CA VAL A 329 -8.95 22.95 34.65
C VAL A 329 -8.22 24.19 35.17
N GLU A 330 -7.10 24.57 34.55
CA GLU A 330 -6.36 25.78 34.95
C GLU A 330 -7.15 27.06 34.67
N LEU A 331 -7.85 27.14 33.54
CA LEU A 331 -8.73 28.29 33.25
C LEU A 331 -9.88 28.39 34.25
N ARG A 332 -10.51 27.27 34.63
CA ARG A 332 -11.55 27.27 35.67
C ARG A 332 -10.98 27.74 37.01
N ARG A 333 -9.80 27.26 37.39
CA ARG A 333 -9.11 27.67 38.62
C ARG A 333 -8.84 29.18 38.64
N GLN A 334 -8.38 29.74 37.52
CA GLN A 334 -8.15 31.19 37.38
C GLN A 334 -9.44 32.01 37.49
N LEU A 335 -10.53 31.54 36.88
CA LEU A 335 -11.84 32.19 36.99
C LEU A 335 -12.35 32.20 38.43
N ASP A 336 -12.21 31.07 39.14
CA ASP A 336 -12.63 30.96 40.54
C ASP A 336 -11.78 31.87 41.45
N GLU A 337 -10.47 31.97 41.21
CA GLU A 337 -9.59 32.89 41.95
C GLU A 337 -9.95 34.36 41.72
N GLU A 338 -10.22 34.76 40.48
CA GLU A 338 -10.63 36.13 40.14
C GLU A 338 -12.03 36.46 40.71
N GLU A 339 -12.97 35.53 40.66
CA GLU A 339 -14.30 35.70 41.23
C GLU A 339 -14.23 35.84 42.76
N ASN A 340 -13.42 35.02 43.44
CA ASN A 340 -13.19 35.15 44.88
C ASN A 340 -12.55 36.49 45.24
N ARG A 341 -11.50 36.93 44.50
CA ARG A 341 -10.89 38.26 44.69
C ARG A 341 -11.91 39.38 44.50
N ARG A 342 -12.75 39.28 43.48
CA ARG A 342 -13.81 40.26 43.21
C ARG A 342 -14.83 40.31 44.34
N GLN A 343 -15.20 39.16 44.91
CA GLN A 343 -16.09 39.09 46.08
C GLN A 343 -15.46 39.71 47.32
N ASP A 344 -14.18 39.43 47.59
CA ASP A 344 -13.47 40.00 48.75
C ASP A 344 -13.34 41.53 48.63
N GLN A 345 -13.03 42.04 47.44
CA GLN A 345 -13.00 43.49 47.17
C GLN A 345 -14.37 44.14 47.39
N MET A 346 -15.44 43.51 46.93
CA MET A 346 -16.80 43.99 47.14
C MET A 346 -17.15 44.03 48.64
N ARG A 347 -16.79 42.98 49.40
CA ARG A 347 -16.99 42.95 50.86
C ARG A 347 -16.24 44.09 51.56
N ALA A 348 -14.98 44.32 51.22
CA ALA A 348 -14.19 45.41 51.78
C ALA A 348 -14.77 46.81 51.45
N MET A 349 -15.31 47.02 50.24
CA MET A 349 -16.02 48.26 49.91
C MET A 349 -17.24 48.47 50.81
N PHE A 350 -18.03 47.43 51.08
CA PHE A 350 -19.17 47.51 52.00
C PHE A 350 -18.76 47.77 53.46
N GLU A 351 -17.63 47.24 53.92
CA GLU A 351 -17.11 47.52 55.27
C GLU A 351 -16.68 48.99 55.43
N VAL A 352 -16.09 49.59 54.40
CA VAL A 352 -15.68 51.01 54.40
C VAL A 352 -16.88 51.95 54.30
N ILE A 353 -17.95 51.55 53.60
CA ILE A 353 -19.23 52.28 53.56
C ILE A 353 -20.05 51.91 54.81
N HIS A 354 -19.51 52.15 56.00
CA HIS A 354 -20.32 52.31 57.21
C HIS A 354 -20.95 53.72 57.20
N VAL A 355 -21.81 53.97 56.21
CA VAL A 355 -22.75 55.09 56.28
C VAL A 355 -23.89 54.59 57.15
N GLU A 356 -24.04 55.14 58.36
CA GLU A 356 -25.17 54.82 59.24
C GLU A 356 -26.47 54.90 58.42
N PRO A 357 -27.34 53.87 58.45
CA PRO A 357 -28.59 53.86 57.68
C PRO A 357 -29.45 55.11 57.85
N ARG A 358 -29.28 55.83 58.97
CA ARG A 358 -29.90 57.14 59.23
C ARG A 358 -29.44 58.23 58.27
N VAL A 359 -28.14 58.35 58.01
CA VAL A 359 -27.60 59.41 57.13
C VAL A 359 -28.08 59.23 55.69
N LEU A 360 -28.17 57.97 55.22
CA LEU A 360 -28.73 57.67 53.91
C LEU A 360 -30.23 58.00 53.82
N ASN A 361 -30.97 57.73 54.89
CA ASN A 361 -32.40 58.02 54.95
C ASN A 361 -32.68 59.53 55.03
N ASP A 362 -31.91 60.27 55.84
CA ASP A 362 -31.99 61.73 55.91
C ASP A 362 -31.68 62.37 54.55
N PHE A 363 -30.68 61.86 53.82
CA PHE A 363 -30.37 62.34 52.47
C PHE A 363 -31.50 62.08 51.47
N ILE A 364 -32.13 60.89 51.51
CA ILE A 364 -33.26 60.58 50.63
C ILE A 364 -34.45 61.50 50.94
N VAL A 365 -34.78 61.71 52.21
CA VAL A 365 -35.88 62.60 52.64
C VAL A 365 -35.62 64.05 52.22
N ASP A 366 -34.41 64.57 52.44
CA ASP A 366 -34.04 65.93 52.02
C ASP A 366 -34.09 66.08 50.49
N THR A 367 -33.70 65.03 49.75
CA THR A 367 -33.73 65.05 48.28
C THR A 367 -35.17 65.02 47.74
N GLU A 368 -36.06 64.21 48.33
CA GLU A 368 -37.49 64.21 48.00
C GLU A 368 -38.12 65.57 48.28
N TYR A 369 -37.81 66.17 49.43
CA TYR A 369 -38.30 67.49 49.80
C TYR A 369 -37.88 68.58 48.79
N GLU A 370 -36.61 68.61 48.39
CA GLU A 370 -36.16 69.56 47.37
C GLU A 370 -36.71 69.25 45.97
N PHE A 371 -36.92 67.97 45.62
CA PHE A 371 -37.58 67.61 44.36
C PHE A 371 -39.03 68.10 44.30
N ASP A 372 -39.79 67.91 45.36
CA ASP A 372 -41.17 68.39 45.46
C ASP A 372 -41.23 69.90 45.41
N ARG A 373 -40.32 70.58 46.12
CA ARG A 373 -40.18 72.04 46.09
C ARG A 373 -39.84 72.57 44.69
N ILE A 374 -38.93 71.91 43.96
CA ILE A 374 -38.62 72.25 42.56
C ILE A 374 -39.83 72.01 41.67
N ASN A 375 -40.57 70.91 41.87
CA ASN A 375 -41.76 70.58 41.09
C ASN A 375 -42.90 71.57 41.34
N GLU A 376 -43.07 72.06 42.57
CA GLU A 376 -43.99 73.15 42.91
C GLU A 376 -43.56 74.47 42.24
N LEU A 377 -42.28 74.83 42.31
CA LEU A 377 -41.74 76.03 41.65
C LEU A 377 -41.86 75.98 40.11
N LEU A 378 -41.84 74.78 39.52
CA LEU A 378 -42.02 74.57 38.09
C LEU A 378 -43.49 74.47 37.65
N LYS A 379 -44.41 74.18 38.57
CA LYS A 379 -45.87 74.17 38.30
C LYS A 379 -46.51 75.55 38.38
N ASP A 380 -45.87 76.50 39.07
CA ASP A 380 -46.35 77.88 39.24
C ASP A 380 -45.75 78.87 38.22
N LYS A 381 -45.19 78.35 37.12
CA LYS A 381 -44.78 79.07 35.89
C LYS A 381 -45.35 78.36 34.67
#